data_AF-A0A1H4K8Q8-F1
#
_entry.id   AF-A0A1H4K8Q8-F1
#
_cell.length_a   1.000
_cell.length_b   1.000
_cell.length_c   1.000
_cell.angle_alpha   90.00
_cell.angle_beta   90.00
_cell.angle_gamma   90.00
#
_symmetry.space_group_name_H-M   'P 1'
#
loop_
_entity.id
_entity.type
_entity.pdbx_description
1 polymer ?
#
loop_
_entity_poly.entity_id
_entity_poly.type
_entity_poly.pdbx_seq_one_letter_code
_entity_poly.pdbx_strand_id
1 'polypeptide(L)'
;MTPSDLPCLAAPHQGFARDRTNAYRKRHLACFIPFVLILAACTGAGIPKGPTRADFSAELVDLKGKPGPPKGPKGACWQSDIRPAVIETVTEQVLISPETRDEAGTLLTPARFASEARQRIVSDRSTVWFRVPCPEVMTPEFIATLQRALKARGLYLLPLTGVTDAPTRKALRSWQQSRGLDSDHLSLAAARELGLVVGDF
;
A
#
# COMPACT_ATOMS: atom_id res chain seq x y z
N MET A 1 33.61 46.76 -6.54
CA MET A 1 33.94 46.95 -5.11
C MET A 1 33.52 45.68 -4.38
N THR A 2 34.36 44.64 -4.42
CA THR A 2 34.50 43.67 -3.30
C THR A 2 35.17 44.43 -2.15
N PRO A 3 35.02 44.06 -0.86
CA PRO A 3 35.42 42.74 -0.33
C PRO A 3 34.45 42.20 0.78
N SER A 4 34.31 40.88 0.93
CA SER A 4 34.92 40.09 2.04
C SER A 4 34.15 40.16 3.37
N ASP A 5 34.17 39.20 4.27
CA ASP A 5 34.60 37.80 4.35
C ASP A 5 34.25 37.36 5.79
N LEU A 6 33.79 36.10 5.95
CA LEU A 6 34.05 35.23 7.11
C LEU A 6 33.48 35.61 8.51
N PRO A 7 33.48 34.70 9.53
CA PRO A 7 33.94 33.31 9.53
C PRO A 7 32.94 32.27 10.09
N CYS A 8 33.13 31.02 9.63
CA CYS A 8 32.87 29.81 10.40
C CYS A 8 33.68 29.84 11.70
N LEU A 9 33.03 29.69 12.86
CA LEU A 9 33.72 29.41 14.12
C LEU A 9 33.50 27.96 14.53
N ALA A 10 34.57 27.18 14.36
CA ALA A 10 34.84 25.96 15.09
C ALA A 10 35.08 26.28 16.58
N ALA A 11 34.69 25.37 17.46
CA ALA A 11 35.03 25.37 18.87
C ALA A 11 35.36 23.92 19.31
N PRO A 12 36.22 23.73 20.31
CA PRO A 12 37.37 22.84 20.17
C PRO A 12 37.26 21.54 20.95
N HIS A 13 37.98 20.54 20.44
CA HIS A 13 38.49 19.42 21.21
C HIS A 13 39.58 19.89 22.19
N GLN A 14 39.36 19.67 23.48
CA GLN A 14 40.42 19.47 24.49
C GLN A 14 39.91 18.33 25.40
N GLY A 15 40.61 17.22 25.62
CA GLY A 15 42.05 17.09 25.80
C GLY A 15 42.36 17.21 27.29
N PHE A 16 42.05 16.18 28.09
CA PHE A 16 42.62 16.03 29.42
C PHE A 16 43.00 14.57 29.65
N ALA A 17 44.20 14.25 29.17
CA ALA A 17 44.99 13.17 29.70
C ALA A 17 45.31 13.48 31.17
N ARG A 18 45.07 12.51 32.06
CA ARG A 18 45.79 12.47 33.33
C ARG A 18 46.14 11.03 33.63
N ASP A 19 47.29 10.65 33.09
CA ASP A 19 48.07 9.52 33.54
C ASP A 19 48.53 9.77 34.98
N ARG A 20 48.19 8.85 35.88
CA ARG A 20 48.89 8.62 37.15
C ARG A 20 48.91 7.12 37.41
N THR A 21 49.89 6.48 36.81
CA THR A 21 50.56 5.31 37.37
C THR A 21 50.82 5.48 38.88
N ASN A 22 50.39 4.52 39.71
CA ASN A 22 51.28 3.96 40.73
C ASN A 22 50.81 2.63 41.33
N ALA A 23 51.76 1.70 41.35
CA ALA A 23 52.02 0.70 42.39
C ALA A 23 50.94 -0.33 42.77
N TYR A 24 50.98 -1.44 42.03
CA TYR A 24 51.24 -2.79 42.55
C TYR A 24 51.03 -3.05 44.06
N ARG A 25 50.03 -3.87 44.39
CA ARG A 25 50.14 -4.84 45.50
C ARG A 25 49.63 -6.21 45.07
N LYS A 26 50.58 -7.14 45.01
CA LYS A 26 50.49 -8.56 44.67
C LYS A 26 49.52 -9.32 45.60
N ARG A 27 49.16 -10.55 45.14
CA ARG A 27 48.76 -11.78 45.88
C ARG A 27 47.23 -12.02 45.94
N HIS A 28 46.64 -13.15 45.52
CA HIS A 28 47.09 -14.50 45.17
C HIS A 28 46.07 -15.21 44.25
N LEU A 29 46.58 -16.03 43.32
CA LEU A 29 46.16 -17.38 42.93
C LEU A 29 44.68 -17.74 42.64
N ALA A 30 44.51 -18.32 41.43
CA ALA A 30 43.72 -19.52 41.10
C ALA A 30 42.53 -19.36 40.12
N CYS A 31 42.52 -20.30 39.18
CA CYS A 31 41.47 -20.71 38.23
C CYS A 31 41.24 -19.90 36.96
N PHE A 32 42.08 -20.22 35.97
CA PHE A 32 41.78 -20.29 34.53
C PHE A 32 40.40 -20.92 34.23
N ILE A 33 39.50 -20.19 33.55
CA ILE A 33 38.54 -20.75 32.60
C ILE A 33 38.36 -19.73 31.46
N PRO A 34 38.79 -20.00 30.22
CA PRO A 34 38.40 -19.19 29.07
C PRO A 34 37.03 -19.67 28.60
N PHE A 35 35.97 -18.91 28.91
CA PHE A 35 34.65 -19.12 28.33
C PHE A 35 34.65 -18.56 26.90
N VAL A 36 35.02 -19.41 25.94
CA VAL A 36 34.92 -19.11 24.50
C VAL A 36 33.44 -19.16 24.13
N LEU A 37 32.85 -17.97 23.99
CA LEU A 37 31.45 -17.75 23.63
C LEU A 37 31.31 -17.89 22.11
N ILE A 38 30.96 -19.09 21.65
CA ILE A 38 30.67 -19.37 20.24
C ILE A 38 29.32 -18.73 19.88
N LEU A 39 29.33 -17.54 19.28
CA LEU A 39 28.19 -16.97 18.55
C LEU A 39 28.15 -17.58 17.14
N ALA A 40 27.73 -18.84 17.04
CA ALA A 40 27.44 -19.48 15.77
C ALA A 40 26.02 -20.07 15.81
N ALA A 41 25.04 -19.28 15.35
CA ALA A 41 23.84 -19.73 14.63
C ALA A 41 22.82 -18.58 14.53
N CYS A 42 23.01 -17.67 13.57
CA CYS A 42 21.84 -17.11 12.89
C CYS A 42 21.50 -18.07 11.75
N THR A 43 20.93 -19.23 12.07
CA THR A 43 20.22 -20.03 11.08
C THR A 43 19.09 -19.15 10.56
N GLY A 44 19.12 -18.86 9.25
CA GLY A 44 18.08 -18.13 8.55
C GLY A 44 16.76 -18.90 8.62
N ALA A 45 16.05 -18.74 9.73
CA ALA A 45 14.63 -19.02 9.79
C ALA A 45 13.98 -18.07 8.78
N GLY A 46 13.37 -18.64 7.73
CA GLY A 46 12.68 -17.87 6.72
C GLY A 46 11.77 -16.84 7.39
N ILE A 47 11.87 -15.59 6.95
CA ILE A 47 11.05 -14.49 7.46
C ILE A 47 9.59 -14.97 7.40
N PRO A 48 8.87 -15.09 8.53
CA PRO A 48 7.46 -15.44 8.49
C PRO A 48 6.77 -14.41 7.59
N LYS A 49 6.04 -14.89 6.57
CA LYS A 49 5.19 -14.02 5.75
C LYS A 49 4.31 -13.24 6.72
N GLY A 50 4.56 -11.94 6.83
CA GLY A 50 3.73 -11.06 7.64
C GLY A 50 2.27 -11.16 7.20
N PRO A 51 1.32 -10.75 8.05
CA PRO A 51 -0.09 -10.78 7.69
C PRO A 51 -0.30 -10.04 6.36
N THR A 52 -0.84 -10.74 5.37
CA THR A 52 -1.18 -10.15 4.08
C THR A 52 -2.24 -9.07 4.31
N ARG A 53 -2.00 -7.86 3.79
CA ARG A 53 -2.99 -6.78 3.76
C ARG A 53 -4.26 -7.28 3.09
N ALA A 54 -5.44 -7.00 3.66
CA ALA A 54 -6.68 -7.45 3.04
C ALA A 54 -6.90 -6.74 1.69
N ASP A 55 -7.39 -7.51 0.71
CA ASP A 55 -7.83 -7.02 -0.59
C ASP A 55 -9.34 -6.80 -0.56
N PHE A 56 -9.78 -5.55 -0.62
CA PHE A 56 -11.19 -5.21 -0.54
C PHE A 56 -11.91 -5.46 -1.86
N SER A 57 -11.18 -5.58 -2.97
CA SER A 57 -11.77 -5.89 -4.27
C SER A 57 -12.35 -7.31 -4.33
N ALA A 58 -11.89 -8.20 -3.45
CA ALA A 58 -12.38 -9.58 -3.36
C ALA A 58 -13.85 -9.69 -2.90
N GLU A 59 -14.40 -8.67 -2.23
CA GLU A 59 -15.82 -8.64 -1.84
C GLU A 59 -16.73 -7.92 -2.84
N LEU A 60 -16.18 -7.41 -3.96
CA LEU A 60 -16.97 -6.73 -4.98
C LEU A 60 -17.81 -7.72 -5.79
N VAL A 61 -19.10 -7.44 -5.93
CA VAL A 61 -20.05 -8.20 -6.72
C VAL A 61 -20.55 -7.35 -7.88
N ASP A 62 -20.29 -7.79 -9.11
CA ASP A 62 -20.82 -7.18 -10.33
C ASP A 62 -22.04 -7.98 -10.81
N LEU A 63 -23.21 -7.35 -10.76
CA LEU A 63 -24.48 -7.98 -11.16
C LEU A 63 -24.75 -7.92 -12.68
N LYS A 64 -23.80 -7.43 -13.48
CA LYS A 64 -23.91 -7.35 -14.95
C LYS A 64 -25.20 -6.65 -15.40
N GLY A 65 -25.53 -5.53 -14.76
CA GLY A 65 -26.69 -4.70 -15.07
C GLY A 65 -28.02 -5.17 -14.47
N LYS A 66 -28.07 -6.25 -13.69
CA LYS A 66 -29.29 -6.63 -12.97
C LYS A 66 -29.60 -5.61 -11.87
N PRO A 67 -30.88 -5.26 -11.65
CA PRO A 67 -31.27 -4.27 -10.66
C PRO A 67 -31.16 -4.79 -9.23
N GLY A 68 -30.99 -3.86 -8.29
CA GLY A 68 -30.99 -4.13 -6.86
C GLY A 68 -29.68 -4.72 -6.32
N PRO A 69 -29.56 -4.84 -4.99
CA PRO A 69 -28.39 -5.44 -4.37
C PRO A 69 -28.32 -6.95 -4.62
N PRO A 70 -27.13 -7.56 -4.49
CA PRO A 70 -26.96 -9.01 -4.59
C PRO A 70 -27.78 -9.75 -3.53
N LYS A 71 -28.13 -11.01 -3.82
CA LYS A 71 -28.66 -11.92 -2.79
C LYS A 71 -27.54 -12.24 -1.81
N GLY A 72 -27.69 -11.83 -0.56
CA GLY A 72 -26.72 -12.04 0.52
C GLY A 72 -27.30 -12.78 1.72
N PRO A 73 -26.51 -12.93 2.80
CA PRO A 73 -27.01 -13.35 4.09
C PRO A 73 -28.22 -12.51 4.52
N LYS A 74 -29.15 -13.10 5.27
CA LYS A 74 -30.31 -12.37 5.78
C LYS A 74 -29.83 -11.28 6.73
N GLY A 75 -30.26 -10.04 6.51
CA GLY A 75 -29.84 -8.87 7.30
C GLY A 75 -28.72 -8.05 6.66
N ALA A 76 -28.03 -8.58 5.65
CA ALA A 76 -26.85 -7.92 5.08
C ALA A 76 -27.20 -6.62 4.37
N CYS A 77 -26.48 -5.56 4.75
CA CYS A 77 -26.57 -4.26 4.09
C CYS A 77 -25.57 -4.13 2.95
N TRP A 78 -26.05 -3.55 1.85
CA TRP A 78 -25.31 -3.44 0.60
C TRP A 78 -25.18 -1.99 0.17
N GLN A 79 -24.02 -1.64 -0.35
CA GLN A 79 -23.79 -0.40 -1.06
C GLN A 79 -23.36 -0.68 -2.49
N SER A 80 -23.80 0.19 -3.41
CA SER A 80 -23.31 0.20 -4.78
C SER A 80 -22.34 1.34 -5.03
N ASP A 81 -21.38 1.12 -5.92
CA ASP A 81 -20.51 2.16 -6.45
C ASP A 81 -20.22 1.90 -7.93
N ILE A 82 -19.69 2.89 -8.63
CA ILE A 82 -19.36 2.83 -10.04
C ILE A 82 -17.90 2.49 -10.20
N ARG A 83 -17.61 1.33 -10.79
CA ARG A 83 -16.28 1.04 -11.33
C ARG A 83 -16.16 1.71 -12.70
N PRO A 84 -15.21 2.65 -12.89
CA PRO A 84 -15.05 3.36 -14.16
C PRO A 84 -14.55 2.43 -15.26
N ALA A 85 -14.82 2.83 -16.51
CA ALA A 85 -14.21 2.16 -17.65
C ALA A 85 -12.71 2.44 -17.70
N VAL A 86 -11.92 1.44 -18.08
CA VAL A 86 -10.48 1.57 -18.33
C VAL A 86 -10.25 1.46 -19.83
N ILE A 87 -9.74 2.54 -20.42
CA ILE A 87 -9.41 2.64 -21.84
C ILE A 87 -7.91 2.81 -21.96
N GLU A 88 -7.27 1.98 -22.78
CA GLU A 88 -5.84 2.04 -23.06
C GLU A 88 -5.59 2.40 -24.52
N THR A 89 -4.52 3.15 -24.77
CA THR A 89 -4.00 3.35 -26.12
C THR A 89 -2.94 2.29 -26.40
N VAL A 90 -3.23 1.39 -27.34
CA VAL A 90 -2.31 0.33 -27.76
C VAL A 90 -1.67 0.75 -29.07
N THR A 91 -0.34 0.67 -29.13
CA THR A 91 0.43 0.87 -30.37
C THR A 91 0.83 -0.48 -30.92
N GLU A 92 0.46 -0.77 -32.17
CA GLU A 92 0.78 -2.02 -32.85
C GLU A 92 1.63 -1.77 -34.09
N GLN A 93 2.53 -2.69 -34.39
CA GLN A 93 3.28 -2.68 -35.65
C GLN A 93 2.46 -3.41 -36.71
N VAL A 94 1.95 -2.66 -37.67
CA VAL A 94 1.16 -3.19 -38.79
C VAL A 94 2.05 -3.34 -40.00
N LEU A 95 2.03 -4.52 -40.63
CA LEU A 95 2.74 -4.77 -41.88
C LEU A 95 2.07 -3.97 -43.01
N ILE A 96 2.78 -3.00 -43.57
CA ILE A 96 2.31 -2.19 -44.70
C ILE A 96 2.64 -2.88 -46.02
N SER A 97 3.83 -3.49 -46.10
CA SER A 97 4.33 -4.14 -47.30
C SER A 97 5.10 -5.38 -46.89
N PRO A 98 4.73 -6.59 -47.37
CA PRO A 98 5.51 -7.79 -47.13
C PRO A 98 6.88 -7.69 -47.83
N GLU A 99 7.81 -8.55 -47.42
CA GLU A 99 9.06 -8.73 -48.15
C GLU A 99 8.82 -9.45 -49.49
N THR A 100 9.69 -9.20 -50.47
CA THR A 100 9.68 -9.87 -51.76
C THR A 100 11.03 -10.56 -51.98
N ARG A 101 11.01 -11.78 -52.54
CA ARG A 101 12.18 -12.61 -52.83
C ARG A 101 12.13 -13.14 -54.27
N ASP A 102 13.28 -13.49 -54.83
CA ASP A 102 13.37 -14.14 -56.14
C ASP A 102 13.13 -15.67 -56.06
N GLU A 103 13.16 -16.35 -57.22
CA GLU A 103 12.99 -17.82 -57.32
C GLU A 103 14.10 -18.61 -56.60
N ALA A 104 15.27 -18.01 -56.39
CA ALA A 104 16.38 -18.60 -55.66
C ALA A 104 16.32 -18.32 -54.14
N GLY A 105 15.32 -17.56 -53.67
CA GLY A 105 15.12 -17.19 -52.26
C GLY A 105 15.88 -15.94 -51.81
N THR A 106 16.57 -15.25 -52.72
CA THR A 106 17.30 -14.01 -52.45
C THR A 106 16.31 -12.87 -52.15
N LEU A 107 16.59 -12.10 -51.09
CA LEU A 107 15.77 -10.95 -50.71
C LEU A 107 15.88 -9.82 -51.74
N LEU A 108 14.75 -9.44 -52.34
CA LEU A 108 14.65 -8.32 -53.27
C LEU A 108 14.25 -7.03 -52.55
N THR A 109 13.23 -7.11 -51.69
CA THR A 109 12.69 -5.95 -50.96
C THR A 109 12.35 -6.36 -49.53
N PRO A 110 12.79 -5.62 -48.49
CA PRO A 110 12.44 -5.94 -47.11
C PRO A 110 10.99 -5.57 -46.78
N ALA A 111 10.43 -6.23 -45.78
CA ALA A 111 9.13 -5.88 -45.22
C ALA A 111 9.15 -4.46 -44.61
N ARG A 112 8.06 -3.72 -44.78
CA ARG A 112 7.86 -2.39 -44.18
C ARG A 112 6.68 -2.43 -43.22
N PHE A 113 6.87 -1.83 -42.04
CA PHE A 113 5.88 -1.75 -40.98
C PHE A 113 5.56 -0.29 -40.64
N ALA A 114 4.35 -0.03 -40.17
CA ALA A 114 3.93 1.22 -39.56
C ALA A 114 3.52 0.99 -38.11
N SER A 115 3.71 2.00 -37.28
CA SER A 115 3.13 2.03 -35.94
C SER A 115 1.75 2.66 -36.01
N GLU A 116 0.72 1.91 -35.64
CA GLU A 116 -0.65 2.39 -35.54
C GLU A 116 -1.10 2.41 -34.08
N ALA A 117 -1.60 3.56 -33.61
CA ALA A 117 -2.15 3.70 -32.27
C ALA A 117 -3.68 3.60 -32.33
N ARG A 118 -4.27 2.72 -31.51
CA ARG A 118 -5.73 2.64 -31.34
C ARG A 118 -6.15 2.58 -29.89
N GLN A 119 -7.37 3.04 -29.62
CA GLN A 119 -7.98 2.88 -28.31
C GLN A 119 -8.55 1.46 -28.15
N ARG A 120 -8.32 0.85 -26.99
CA ARG A 120 -8.84 -0.45 -26.59
C ARG A 120 -9.52 -0.31 -25.24
N ILE A 121 -10.79 -0.69 -25.17
CA ILE A 121 -11.51 -0.79 -23.89
C ILE A 121 -11.01 -2.06 -23.19
N VAL A 122 -10.37 -1.90 -22.03
CA VAL A 122 -9.88 -3.01 -21.21
C VAL A 122 -10.97 -3.51 -20.28
N SER A 123 -11.76 -2.58 -19.75
CA SER A 123 -12.87 -2.87 -18.86
C SER A 123 -13.95 -1.82 -19.06
N ASP A 124 -15.20 -2.27 -19.17
CA ASP A 124 -16.35 -1.39 -19.24
C ASP A 124 -16.72 -0.81 -17.88
N ARG A 125 -17.43 0.32 -17.92
CA ARG A 125 -18.08 0.89 -16.73
C ARG A 125 -19.11 -0.11 -16.20
N SER A 126 -19.03 -0.44 -14.91
CA SER A 126 -19.97 -1.37 -14.26
C SER A 126 -20.34 -0.88 -12.87
N THR A 127 -21.59 -1.06 -12.47
CA THR A 127 -21.98 -0.92 -11.06
C THR A 127 -21.51 -2.14 -10.29
N VAL A 128 -20.73 -1.92 -9.23
CA VAL A 128 -20.28 -2.94 -8.31
C VAL A 128 -20.98 -2.77 -6.97
N TRP A 129 -21.22 -3.88 -6.28
CA TRP A 129 -21.84 -3.93 -4.97
C TRP A 129 -20.87 -4.51 -3.96
N PHE A 130 -20.93 -4.00 -2.74
CA PHE A 130 -20.17 -4.55 -1.60
C PHE A 130 -20.98 -4.41 -0.33
N ARG A 131 -20.64 -5.24 0.66
CA ARG A 131 -21.29 -5.20 1.97
C ARG A 131 -20.81 -3.98 2.75
N VAL A 132 -21.69 -3.40 3.55
CA VAL A 132 -21.40 -2.26 4.44
C VAL A 132 -21.99 -2.53 5.82
N PRO A 133 -21.45 -1.91 6.89
CA PRO A 133 -22.17 -1.86 8.16
C PRO A 133 -23.56 -1.24 7.98
N CYS A 134 -24.57 -1.87 8.58
CA CYS A 134 -25.94 -1.38 8.49
C CYS A 134 -26.13 -0.03 9.19
N PRO A 135 -27.11 0.79 8.77
CA PRO A 135 -27.34 2.12 9.36
C PRO A 135 -27.51 2.11 10.88
N GLU A 136 -28.07 1.06 11.44
CA GLU A 136 -28.34 0.91 12.88
C GLU A 136 -27.05 0.83 13.71
N VAL A 137 -25.96 0.33 13.14
CA VAL A 137 -24.65 0.26 13.81
C VAL A 137 -23.78 1.48 13.53
N MET A 138 -24.15 2.32 12.56
CA MET A 138 -23.42 3.52 12.17
C MET A 138 -23.71 4.71 13.11
N THR A 139 -23.56 4.50 14.42
CA THR A 139 -23.78 5.52 15.45
C THR A 139 -22.63 6.54 15.50
N PRO A 140 -22.82 7.71 16.15
CA PRO A 140 -21.73 8.67 16.33
C PRO A 140 -20.49 8.11 17.02
N GLU A 141 -20.67 7.19 17.99
CA GLU A 141 -19.59 6.52 18.70
C GLU A 141 -18.84 5.54 17.79
N PHE A 142 -19.56 4.81 16.93
CA PHE A 142 -18.96 3.94 15.92
C PHE A 142 -18.14 4.76 14.92
N ILE A 143 -18.70 5.88 14.44
CA ILE A 143 -18.01 6.78 13.50
C ILE A 143 -16.80 7.43 14.16
N ALA A 144 -16.88 7.83 15.43
CA ALA A 144 -15.72 8.36 16.16
C ALA A 144 -14.61 7.29 16.30
N THR A 145 -14.98 6.02 16.47
CA THR A 145 -14.03 4.89 16.49
C THR A 145 -13.41 4.66 15.11
N LEU A 146 -14.19 4.74 14.04
CA LEU A 146 -13.69 4.75 12.65
C LEU A 146 -12.68 5.89 12.43
N GLN A 147 -13.05 7.12 12.80
CA GLN A 147 -12.17 8.29 12.67
C GLN A 147 -10.89 8.12 13.46
N ARG A 148 -10.94 7.55 14.68
CA ARG A 148 -9.76 7.21 15.47
C ARG A 148 -8.87 6.18 14.75
N ALA A 149 -9.46 5.15 14.18
CA ALA A 149 -8.74 4.11 13.44
C ALA A 149 -8.05 4.66 12.18
N LEU A 150 -8.72 5.57 11.45
CA LEU A 150 -8.16 6.28 10.30
C LEU A 150 -7.05 7.27 10.74
N LYS A 151 -7.23 7.94 11.89
CA LYS A 151 -6.25 8.86 12.46
C LYS A 151 -4.98 8.16 12.91
N ALA A 152 -5.08 7.00 13.54
CA ALA A 152 -3.93 6.16 13.91
C ALA A 152 -3.08 5.73 12.69
N ARG A 153 -3.67 5.73 11.49
CA ARG A 153 -3.01 5.43 10.22
C ARG A 153 -2.54 6.67 9.47
N GLY A 154 -2.71 7.87 10.04
CA GLY A 154 -2.33 9.13 9.41
C GLY A 154 -3.25 9.59 8.28
N LEU A 155 -4.44 8.97 8.10
CA LEU A 155 -5.36 9.28 7.00
C LEU A 155 -6.39 10.36 7.36
N TYR A 156 -6.63 10.56 8.65
CA TYR A 156 -7.57 11.53 9.18
C TYR A 156 -6.91 12.34 10.30
N LEU A 157 -6.74 13.66 10.12
CA LEU A 157 -6.00 14.49 11.08
C LEU A 157 -6.89 15.41 11.93
N LEU A 158 -8.18 15.50 11.59
CA LEU A 158 -9.14 16.40 12.23
C LEU A 158 -9.65 15.87 13.59
N PRO A 159 -10.43 16.67 14.35
CA PRO A 159 -11.13 16.21 15.56
C PRO A 159 -12.13 15.09 15.26
N LEU A 160 -12.43 14.25 16.25
CA LEU A 160 -13.37 13.14 16.11
C LEU A 160 -14.79 13.71 16.22
N THR A 161 -15.46 13.94 15.09
CA THR A 161 -16.80 14.53 15.02
C THR A 161 -17.92 13.49 15.23
N GLY A 162 -17.63 12.20 15.05
CA GLY A 162 -18.67 11.16 15.04
C GLY A 162 -19.63 11.26 13.84
N VAL A 163 -19.26 12.03 12.81
CA VAL A 163 -20.07 12.21 11.60
C VAL A 163 -19.27 11.80 10.38
N THR A 164 -19.89 11.06 9.45
CA THR A 164 -19.29 10.67 8.17
C THR A 164 -19.30 11.85 7.19
N ASP A 165 -18.54 12.89 7.53
CA ASP A 165 -18.38 14.14 6.78
C ASP A 165 -17.38 14.03 5.62
N ALA A 166 -17.20 15.11 4.84
CA ALA A 166 -16.31 15.10 3.68
C ALA A 166 -14.85 14.72 4.02
N PRO A 167 -14.24 15.21 5.11
CA PRO A 167 -12.92 14.73 5.55
C PRO A 167 -12.89 13.23 5.88
N THR A 168 -13.91 12.71 6.58
CA THR A 168 -14.00 11.29 6.91
C THR A 168 -14.14 10.43 5.65
N ARG A 169 -15.02 10.83 4.73
CA ARG A 169 -15.22 10.17 3.43
C ARG A 169 -13.96 10.17 2.57
N LYS A 170 -13.22 11.29 2.54
CA LYS A 170 -11.92 11.38 1.85
C LYS A 170 -10.89 10.40 2.44
N ALA A 171 -10.74 10.39 3.76
CA ALA A 171 -9.82 9.49 4.45
C ALA A 171 -10.17 8.01 4.18
N LEU A 172 -11.46 7.69 4.18
CA LEU A 172 -11.97 6.36 3.90
C LEU A 172 -11.70 5.93 2.46
N ARG A 173 -11.97 6.81 1.48
CA ARG A 173 -11.64 6.54 0.07
C ARG A 173 -10.16 6.27 -0.12
N SER A 174 -9.28 7.11 0.44
CA SER A 174 -7.83 6.88 0.37
C SER A 174 -7.41 5.55 1.01
N TRP A 175 -8.03 5.17 2.14
CA TRP A 175 -7.76 3.88 2.78
C TRP A 175 -8.15 2.69 1.90
N GLN A 176 -9.35 2.73 1.32
CA GLN A 176 -9.93 1.63 0.56
C GLN A 176 -9.31 1.51 -0.84
N GLN A 177 -8.98 2.64 -1.48
CA GLN A 177 -8.43 2.66 -2.84
C GLN A 177 -7.10 1.93 -2.91
N SER A 178 -6.27 2.09 -1.89
CA SER A 178 -4.99 1.37 -1.74
C SER A 178 -5.12 -0.15 -1.57
N ARG A 179 -6.36 -0.67 -1.48
CA ARG A 179 -6.72 -2.09 -1.34
C ARG A 179 -7.73 -2.54 -2.41
N GLY A 180 -7.81 -1.81 -3.51
CA GLY A 180 -8.63 -2.21 -4.65
C GLY A 180 -10.11 -1.81 -4.60
N LEU A 181 -10.51 -0.97 -3.64
CA LEU A 181 -11.87 -0.43 -3.56
C LEU A 181 -11.87 1.11 -3.60
N ASP A 182 -12.22 1.69 -4.74
CA ASP A 182 -12.35 3.14 -4.88
C ASP A 182 -13.75 3.62 -4.48
N SER A 183 -14.02 3.66 -3.17
CA SER A 183 -15.31 4.12 -2.61
C SER A 183 -15.13 4.95 -1.36
N ASP A 184 -16.02 5.92 -1.12
CA ASP A 184 -16.06 6.74 0.09
C ASP A 184 -17.05 6.25 1.15
N HIS A 185 -17.69 5.10 0.92
CA HIS A 185 -18.53 4.38 1.88
C HIS A 185 -17.75 3.27 2.58
N LEU A 186 -18.01 3.05 3.88
CA LEU A 186 -17.29 2.06 4.68
C LEU A 186 -17.70 0.64 4.26
N SER A 187 -16.83 -0.07 3.54
CA SER A 187 -17.04 -1.50 3.27
C SER A 187 -16.92 -2.33 4.55
N LEU A 188 -17.63 -3.45 4.59
CA LEU A 188 -17.59 -4.40 5.69
C LEU A 188 -16.19 -5.05 5.80
N ALA A 189 -15.53 -5.34 4.67
CA ALA A 189 -14.12 -5.73 4.64
C ALA A 189 -13.21 -4.70 5.34
N ALA A 190 -13.36 -3.41 5.03
CA ALA A 190 -12.58 -2.36 5.68
C ALA A 190 -12.91 -2.23 7.16
N ALA A 191 -14.18 -2.32 7.55
CA ALA A 191 -14.58 -2.29 8.95
C ALA A 191 -13.96 -3.44 9.75
N ARG A 192 -13.90 -4.65 9.18
CA ARG A 192 -13.22 -5.81 9.79
C ARG A 192 -11.71 -5.60 9.92
N GLU A 193 -11.03 -5.13 8.86
CA GLU A 193 -9.58 -4.87 8.92
C GLU A 193 -9.23 -3.74 9.91
N LEU A 194 -10.12 -2.77 10.10
CA LEU A 194 -9.96 -1.72 11.11
C LEU A 194 -10.31 -2.21 12.53
N GLY A 195 -10.83 -3.43 12.69
CA GLY A 195 -11.25 -3.98 13.98
C GLY A 195 -12.53 -3.37 14.54
N LEU A 196 -13.38 -2.79 13.69
CA LEU A 196 -14.63 -2.14 14.08
C LEU A 196 -15.80 -3.12 14.23
N VAL A 197 -15.73 -4.26 13.53
CA VAL A 197 -16.77 -5.30 13.53
C VAL A 197 -16.15 -6.69 13.57
N VAL A 198 -16.88 -7.65 14.14
CA VAL A 198 -16.43 -9.05 14.32
C VAL A 198 -17.25 -10.04 13.48
N GLY A 199 -18.44 -9.65 13.00
CA GLY A 199 -19.37 -10.54 12.30
C GLY A 199 -19.79 -10.10 10.89
N ASP A 200 -20.56 -10.97 10.26
CA ASP A 200 -21.22 -10.78 8.96
C ASP A 200 -22.70 -10.51 9.23
N PHE A 201 -23.07 -9.24 9.45
CA PHE A 201 -24.45 -8.85 9.71
C PHE A 201 -25.13 -8.37 8.43
#